data_AF-A0AAV0CG58-F1
#
_entry.id   AF-A0AAV0CG58-F1
#
_cell.length_a   1.000
_cell.length_b   1.000
_cell.length_c   1.000
_cell.angle_alpha   90.00
_cell.angle_beta   90.00
_cell.angle_gamma   90.00
#
_symmetry.space_group_name_H-M   'P 1'
#
loop_
_entity.id
_entity.type
_entity.pdbx_description
1 polymer ?
#
loop_
_entity_poly.entity_id
_entity_poly.type
_entity_poly.pdbx_seq_one_letter_code
_entity_poly.pdbx_strand_id
1 'polypeptide(L)'
;MRENPHLLSRKNMLNMEYKTISISQVPKFTLSYCFQPMKIMKELGLTSFMDSEDNLMGMVEGMSLFVSRITQHSRMECNETGTKVVSVTDESDEELGFCLYDTPPPPIKFIADHRSLHVCH
;
A
#
# COMPACT_ATOMS: atom_id res chain seq x y z
N MET A 1 21.70 -5.92 -15.27
CA MET A 1 20.66 -6.82 -14.74
C MET A 1 19.34 -6.35 -15.32
N ARG A 2 18.65 -7.18 -16.11
CA ARG A 2 17.36 -6.83 -16.72
C ARG A 2 16.27 -7.16 -15.71
N GLU A 3 15.57 -6.16 -15.19
CA GLU A 3 14.35 -6.42 -14.44
C GLU A 3 13.33 -7.06 -15.39
N ASN A 4 12.75 -8.17 -14.93
CA ASN A 4 11.87 -9.00 -15.73
C ASN A 4 10.43 -8.46 -15.57
N PRO A 5 9.80 -7.91 -16.62
CA PRO A 5 8.49 -7.25 -16.53
C PRO A 5 7.33 -8.21 -16.19
N HIS A 6 7.62 -9.51 -16.05
CA HIS A 6 6.64 -10.55 -15.73
C HIS A 6 6.37 -10.74 -14.23
N LEU A 7 7.09 -10.06 -13.33
CA LEU A 7 6.81 -10.15 -11.88
C LEU A 7 5.47 -9.51 -11.48
N LEU A 8 4.85 -8.71 -12.37
CA LEU A 8 3.53 -8.12 -12.19
C LEU A 8 2.45 -8.75 -13.10
N SER A 9 2.73 -9.91 -13.71
CA SER A 9 1.71 -10.62 -14.47
C SER A 9 0.58 -11.06 -13.54
N ARG A 10 -0.66 -10.71 -13.92
CA ARG A 10 -1.95 -11.00 -13.25
C ARG A 10 -2.11 -12.43 -12.72
N LYS A 11 -1.32 -13.39 -13.22
CA LYS A 11 -1.32 -14.80 -12.76
C LYS A 11 -0.57 -15.07 -11.44
N ASN A 12 0.23 -14.12 -10.94
CA ASN A 12 0.94 -14.25 -9.66
C ASN A 12 0.49 -13.21 -8.60
N MET A 13 -0.70 -12.63 -8.77
CA MET A 13 -1.11 -11.37 -8.12
C MET A 13 -1.57 -11.52 -6.66
N LEU A 14 -0.86 -12.30 -5.85
CA LEU A 14 -1.24 -12.73 -4.48
C LEU A 14 -2.29 -13.84 -4.52
N ASN A 15 -1.95 -15.02 -4.00
CA ASN A 15 -2.90 -16.11 -3.77
C ASN A 15 -3.81 -15.75 -2.59
N MET A 16 -4.65 -14.73 -2.79
CA MET A 16 -5.54 -14.18 -1.78
C MET A 16 -6.73 -15.12 -1.61
N GLU A 17 -6.95 -15.54 -0.38
CA GLU A 17 -8.11 -16.33 0.01
C GLU A 17 -9.01 -15.46 0.90
N TYR A 18 -10.32 -15.51 0.67
CA TYR A 18 -11.26 -14.81 1.54
C TYR A 18 -11.41 -15.59 2.85
N LYS A 19 -10.94 -14.99 3.97
CA LYS A 19 -11.10 -15.56 5.31
C LYS A 19 -11.54 -14.49 6.29
N THR A 20 -12.39 -14.90 7.22
CA THR A 20 -12.67 -14.11 8.42
C THR A 20 -11.41 -14.07 9.29
N ILE A 21 -10.93 -12.87 9.56
CA ILE A 21 -9.78 -12.63 10.44
C ILE A 21 -10.20 -11.75 11.61
N SER A 22 -9.69 -12.07 12.79
CA SER A 22 -9.74 -11.19 13.94
C SER A 22 -8.54 -10.24 13.88
N ILE A 23 -8.78 -8.97 13.58
CA ILE A 23 -7.74 -7.93 13.59
C ILE A 23 -7.56 -7.50 15.04
N SER A 24 -6.49 -7.98 15.67
CA SER A 24 -6.20 -7.74 17.09
C SER A 24 -5.46 -6.42 17.28
N GLN A 25 -4.46 -6.13 16.43
CA GLN A 25 -3.55 -5.00 16.61
C GLN A 25 -3.05 -4.48 15.27
N VAL A 26 -3.51 -3.28 14.89
CA VAL A 26 -2.89 -2.44 13.87
C VAL A 26 -2.52 -1.12 14.54
N PRO A 27 -1.24 -0.73 14.55
CA PRO A 27 -0.82 0.48 15.24
C PRO A 27 -1.38 1.74 14.56
N LYS A 28 -1.81 2.71 15.36
CA LYS A 28 -2.04 4.08 14.90
C LYS A 28 -0.69 4.72 14.62
N PHE A 29 -0.49 5.25 13.41
CA PHE A 29 0.74 5.94 13.08
C PHE A 29 0.51 7.02 12.02
N THR A 30 1.45 7.97 11.95
CA THR A 30 1.56 8.92 10.84
C THR A 30 2.95 8.78 10.24
N LEU A 31 3.04 8.51 8.95
CA LEU A 31 4.29 8.53 8.20
C LEU A 31 4.33 9.79 7.35
N SER A 32 5.44 10.52 7.41
CA SER A 32 5.74 11.59 6.46
C SER A 32 7.07 11.29 5.81
N TYR A 33 7.15 11.39 4.50
CA TYR A 33 8.36 11.14 3.74
C TYR A 33 8.57 12.24 2.71
N CYS A 34 9.78 12.77 2.64
CA CYS A 34 10.18 13.72 1.62
C CYS A 34 11.50 13.28 1.03
N PHE A 35 11.60 13.26 -0.29
CA PHE A 35 12.83 12.94 -0.98
C PHE A 35 12.95 13.65 -2.34
N GLN A 36 14.18 13.70 -2.84
CA GLN A 36 14.49 14.23 -4.16
C GLN A 36 14.67 13.06 -5.14
N PRO A 37 13.65 12.71 -5.94
CA PRO A 37 13.66 11.51 -6.76
C PRO A 37 14.65 11.57 -7.93
N MET A 38 15.20 12.75 -8.26
CA MET A 38 16.07 12.91 -9.43
C MET A 38 17.21 11.89 -9.50
N LYS A 39 17.85 11.56 -8.38
CA LYS A 39 18.93 10.55 -8.36
C LYS A 39 18.40 9.17 -8.79
N ILE A 40 17.28 8.74 -8.21
CA ILE A 40 16.64 7.45 -8.50
C ILE A 40 16.16 7.44 -9.96
N MET A 41 15.54 8.53 -10.42
CA MET A 41 15.11 8.67 -11.81
C MET A 41 16.28 8.53 -12.79
N LYS A 42 17.44 9.12 -12.50
CA LYS A 42 18.66 8.93 -13.31
C LYS A 42 19.13 7.47 -13.32
N GLU A 43 19.13 6.81 -12.17
CA GLU A 43 19.48 5.38 -12.06
C GLU A 43 18.51 4.48 -12.84
N LEU A 44 17.24 4.89 -12.95
CA LEU A 44 16.21 4.24 -13.77
C LEU A 44 16.24 4.64 -15.26
N GLY A 45 17.19 5.50 -15.69
CA GLY A 45 17.31 5.96 -17.08
C GLY A 45 16.33 7.07 -17.49
N LEU A 46 15.60 7.66 -16.52
CA LEU A 46 14.66 8.76 -16.73
C LEU A 46 15.40 10.11 -16.65
N THR A 47 16.14 10.46 -17.69
CA THR A 47 16.99 11.66 -17.72
C THR A 47 16.53 12.74 -18.71
N SER A 48 15.66 12.43 -19.66
CA SER A 48 15.31 13.32 -20.78
C SER A 48 14.86 14.72 -20.36
N PHE A 49 14.06 14.81 -19.30
CA PHE A 49 13.54 16.08 -18.78
C PHE A 49 14.57 16.90 -17.98
N MET A 50 15.75 16.35 -17.71
CA MET A 50 16.85 17.03 -17.01
C MET A 50 17.87 17.66 -17.97
N ASP A 51 17.81 17.28 -19.25
CA ASP A 51 18.68 17.78 -20.30
C ASP A 51 18.00 18.94 -21.04
N SER A 52 18.76 19.96 -21.42
CA SER A 52 18.25 21.18 -22.06
C SER A 52 17.95 21.03 -23.55
N GLU A 53 18.13 19.83 -24.12
CA GLU A 53 17.86 19.54 -25.53
C GLU A 53 16.35 19.37 -25.76
N ASP A 54 15.58 20.45 -25.67
CA ASP A 54 14.19 20.62 -26.16
C ASP A 54 13.17 19.50 -25.81
N ASN A 55 13.49 18.64 -24.84
CA ASN A 55 12.68 17.47 -24.46
C ASN A 55 11.35 17.86 -23.77
N LEU A 56 11.16 19.15 -23.47
CA LEU A 56 9.97 19.72 -22.86
C LEU A 56 9.16 20.62 -23.81
N MET A 57 9.48 20.62 -25.12
CA MET A 57 8.77 21.42 -26.13
C MET A 57 7.27 21.14 -26.21
N GLY A 58 6.84 19.91 -25.86
CA GLY A 58 5.42 19.57 -25.76
C GLY A 58 4.68 20.24 -24.59
N MET A 59 5.41 20.87 -23.66
CA MET A 59 4.85 21.61 -22.52
C MET A 59 4.99 23.13 -22.72
N VAL A 60 6.08 23.59 -23.32
CA VAL A 60 6.37 25.01 -23.56
C VAL A 60 7.08 25.18 -24.91
N GLU A 61 6.52 26.00 -25.79
CA GLU A 61 7.10 26.28 -27.11
C GLU A 61 8.11 27.44 -27.05
N GLY A 62 9.16 27.38 -27.87
CA GLY A 62 10.08 28.50 -28.12
C GLY A 62 11.11 28.77 -27.02
N MET A 63 11.21 27.89 -26.01
CA MET A 63 12.20 28.00 -24.94
C MET A 63 12.80 26.62 -24.62
N SER A 64 14.14 26.55 -24.60
CA SER A 64 14.86 25.41 -24.04
C SER A 64 14.69 25.41 -22.52
N LEU A 65 14.02 24.39 -22.00
CA LEU A 65 13.76 24.20 -20.56
C LEU A 65 14.25 22.83 -20.11
N PHE A 66 14.66 22.76 -18.85
CA PHE A 66 14.99 21.51 -18.17
C PHE A 66 14.56 21.57 -16.71
N VAL A 67 14.30 20.41 -16.12
CA VAL A 67 13.96 20.27 -14.70
C VAL A 67 15.23 20.25 -13.86
N SER A 68 15.45 21.32 -13.09
CA SER A 68 16.62 21.45 -12.21
C SER A 68 16.46 20.73 -10.86
N ARG A 69 15.23 20.58 -10.37
CA ARG A 69 14.92 19.92 -9.10
C ARG A 69 13.53 19.28 -9.12
N ILE A 70 13.41 18.10 -8.53
CA ILE A 70 12.13 17.48 -8.18
C ILE A 70 12.14 17.18 -6.68
N THR A 71 11.05 17.50 -5.99
CA THR A 71 10.87 17.14 -4.59
C THR A 71 9.51 16.47 -4.44
N GLN A 72 9.49 15.26 -3.87
CA GLN A 72 8.26 14.51 -3.62
C GLN A 72 8.03 14.43 -2.11
N HIS A 73 6.87 14.91 -1.67
CA HIS A 73 6.40 14.80 -0.30
C HIS A 73 5.20 13.86 -0.26
N SER A 74 5.17 12.93 0.70
CA SER A 74 4.03 12.09 0.99
C SER A 74 3.76 12.07 2.49
N ARG A 75 2.48 11.93 2.85
CA ARG A 75 2.03 11.77 4.23
C ARG A 75 0.91 10.74 4.27
N MET A 76 1.00 9.77 5.18
CA MET A 76 -0.03 8.78 5.44
C MET A 76 -0.39 8.80 6.92
N GLU A 77 -1.67 8.63 7.22
CA GLU A 77 -2.18 8.54 8.58
C GLU A 77 -3.06 7.28 8.67
N CYS A 78 -2.69 6.38 9.58
CA CYS A 78 -3.47 5.20 9.91
C CYS A 78 -4.15 5.46 11.25
N ASN A 79 -5.48 5.55 11.22
CA ASN A 79 -6.33 5.72 12.40
C ASN A 79 -7.58 4.83 12.27
N GLU A 80 -8.29 4.63 13.38
CA GLU A 80 -9.51 3.79 13.43
C GLU A 80 -10.69 4.42 12.66
N THR A 81 -10.63 5.71 12.39
CA THR A 81 -11.71 6.46 11.74
C THR A 81 -11.63 6.39 10.21
N GLY A 82 -10.44 6.18 9.64
CA GLY A 82 -10.16 6.17 8.21
C GLY A 82 -10.63 4.91 7.48
N THR A 83 -11.01 3.86 8.21
CA THR A 83 -11.79 2.73 7.72
C THR A 83 -12.66 2.25 8.87
N LYS A 84 -13.96 2.53 8.79
CA LYS A 84 -14.95 2.18 9.82
C LYS A 84 -15.11 0.65 9.85
N VAL A 85 -14.33 0.00 10.70
CA VAL A 85 -14.51 -1.43 10.99
C VAL A 85 -15.76 -1.56 11.86
N VAL A 86 -16.87 -1.89 11.22
CA VAL A 86 -18.08 -2.33 11.93
C VAL A 86 -17.96 -3.83 12.11
N SER A 87 -17.36 -4.27 13.21
CA SER A 87 -17.52 -5.65 13.67
C SER A 87 -18.76 -5.68 14.57
N VAL A 88 -19.90 -6.11 14.02
CA VAL A 88 -21.02 -6.56 14.85
C VAL A 88 -20.75 -8.03 15.18
N THR A 89 -20.57 -8.33 16.46
CA THR A 89 -20.69 -9.69 16.97
C THR A 89 -22.04 -9.72 17.67
N ASP A 90 -23.04 -10.32 17.02
CA ASP A 90 -24.33 -10.62 17.66
C ASP A 90 -24.24 -12.02 18.27
N GLU A 91 -24.29 -12.07 19.59
CA GLU A 91 -24.37 -13.31 20.37
C GLU A 91 -25.85 -13.46 20.78
N SER A 92 -26.63 -14.22 20.02
CA SER A 92 -27.99 -14.57 20.41
C SER A 92 -27.93 -15.74 21.39
N ASP A 93 -27.98 -15.45 22.68
CA ASP A 93 -28.26 -16.46 23.72
C ASP A 93 -29.73 -16.90 23.62
N GLU A 94 -30.00 -17.88 22.77
CA GLU A 94 -31.20 -18.70 22.87
C GLU A 94 -30.79 -20.13 23.26
N GLU A 95 -30.88 -20.37 24.55
CA GLU A 95 -30.69 -21.62 25.27
C GLU A 95 -31.55 -22.75 24.66
N LEU A 96 -30.95 -23.93 24.40
CA LEU A 96 -31.39 -25.29 24.79
C LEU A 96 -30.80 -26.40 23.89
N GLY A 97 -30.11 -27.38 24.51
CA GLY A 97 -30.18 -28.80 24.10
C GLY A 97 -28.96 -29.46 23.43
N PHE A 98 -28.26 -30.29 24.22
CA PHE A 98 -27.53 -31.52 23.84
C PHE A 98 -26.46 -31.51 22.72
N CYS A 99 -25.20 -31.50 23.17
CA CYS A 99 -24.10 -32.37 22.72
C CYS A 99 -23.81 -32.52 21.21
N LEU A 100 -23.43 -31.43 20.54
CA LEU A 100 -22.39 -31.42 19.49
C LEU A 100 -21.90 -29.96 19.34
N TYR A 101 -21.20 -29.43 20.34
CA TYR A 101 -20.50 -28.15 20.16
C TYR A 101 -19.28 -28.42 19.27
N ASP A 102 -19.46 -28.36 17.95
CA ASP A 102 -18.35 -28.01 17.06
C ASP A 102 -17.89 -26.62 17.53
N THR A 103 -16.86 -26.58 18.38
CA THR A 103 -16.23 -25.31 18.74
C THR A 103 -15.79 -24.66 17.44
N PRO A 104 -16.26 -23.44 17.11
CA PRO A 104 -15.87 -22.79 15.87
C PRO A 104 -14.34 -22.77 15.78
N PRO A 105 -13.76 -23.04 14.58
CA PRO A 105 -12.31 -23.02 14.40
C PRO A 105 -11.74 -21.73 14.98
N PRO A 106 -10.61 -21.79 15.71
CA PRO A 106 -10.00 -20.61 16.28
C PRO A 106 -9.86 -19.51 15.21
N PRO A 107 -10.33 -18.29 15.48
CA PRO A 107 -10.26 -17.23 14.48
C PRO A 107 -8.80 -16.95 14.13
N ILE A 108 -8.54 -16.72 12.85
CA ILE A 108 -7.21 -16.34 12.38
C ILE A 108 -6.93 -14.94 12.92
N LYS A 109 -5.89 -14.80 13.74
CA LYS A 109 -5.50 -13.52 14.33
C LYS A 109 -4.46 -12.82 13.46
N PHE A 110 -4.72 -11.57 13.13
CA PHE A 110 -3.74 -10.68 12.50
C PHE A 110 -3.19 -9.69 13.52
N ILE A 111 -1.85 -9.67 13.66
CA ILE A 111 -1.10 -8.83 14.60
C ILE A 111 0.04 -8.17 13.81
N ALA A 112 -0.01 -6.84 13.69
CA ALA A 112 1.01 -6.03 13.03
C ALA A 112 1.94 -5.35 14.05
N ASP A 113 2.58 -6.15 14.92
CA ASP A 113 3.46 -5.72 16.01
C ASP A 113 4.96 -5.72 15.67
N HIS A 114 5.31 -6.07 14.43
CA HIS A 114 6.67 -6.13 13.91
C HIS A 114 6.79 -5.34 12.59
N ARG A 115 8.01 -5.24 12.04
CA ARG A 115 8.27 -4.51 10.79
C ARG A 115 7.41 -5.07 9.65
N SER A 116 6.55 -4.23 9.10
CA SER A 116 5.59 -4.58 8.04
C SER A 116 5.59 -3.55 6.91
N LEU A 117 5.13 -3.96 5.72
CA LEU A 117 4.95 -3.10 4.56
C LEU A 117 3.46 -2.73 4.43
N HIS A 118 3.18 -1.43 4.34
CA HIS A 118 1.84 -0.91 4.09
C HIS A 118 1.76 -0.43 2.64
N VAL A 119 0.76 -0.91 1.89
CA VAL A 119 0.52 -0.54 0.49
C VAL A 119 -0.87 0.08 0.39
N CYS A 120 -0.93 1.32 -0.09
CA CYS A 120 -2.18 2.00 -0.42
C CYS A 120 -2.39 1.93 -1.93
N HIS A 121 -3.59 1.58 -2.38
CA HIS A 121 -3.95 1.43 -3.79
C HIS A 121 -4.67 2.65 -4.35
#